data_AF-A0A2I0P2V8-F1
#
_entry.id   AF-A0A2I0P2V8-F1
#
_cell.length_a   1.000
_cell.length_b   1.000
_cell.length_c   1.000
_cell.angle_alpha   90.00
_cell.angle_beta   90.00
_cell.angle_gamma   90.00
#
_symmetry.space_group_name_H-M   'P 1'
#
loop_
_entity.id
_entity.type
_entity.pdbx_description
1 polymer ?
#
loop_
_entity_poly.entity_id
_entity_poly.type
_entity_poly.pdbx_seq_one_letter_code
_entity_poly.pdbx_strand_id
1 'polypeptide(L)'
;MHAVKIHQISEKYYSYTGADVEIYADPLIGKVIENLIDNSMRHGKKTHHISVTTNEVSGHLTLIYEDDGVGIPDEQKECIFHEGYGKHSGLGLFLIAEILAITGLTIRECGIFGRGVRFEIDIPQGKWRESN
;
A
#
# COMPACT_ATOMS: atom_id res chain seq x y z
N MET A 1 -0.03 -19.92 5.36
CA MET A 1 1.12 -19.00 5.38
C MET A 1 1.58 -18.82 3.93
N HIS A 2 1.64 -17.59 3.44
CA HIS A 2 2.04 -17.30 2.06
C HIS A 2 3.13 -16.23 2.07
N ALA A 3 4.26 -16.52 1.45
CA ALA A 3 5.24 -15.50 1.10
C ALA A 3 4.74 -14.82 -0.18
N VAL A 4 4.67 -13.49 -0.19
CA VAL A 4 4.37 -12.73 -1.40
C VAL A 4 5.66 -12.14 -1.94
N LYS A 5 5.95 -12.49 -3.19
CA LYS A 5 7.03 -11.88 -3.97
C LYS A 5 6.49 -10.65 -4.67
N ILE A 6 7.04 -9.49 -4.36
CA ILE A 6 6.77 -8.29 -5.15
C ILE A 6 7.72 -8.34 -6.34
N HIS A 7 7.17 -8.65 -7.52
CA HIS A 7 7.95 -8.75 -8.76
C HIS A 7 8.11 -7.36 -9.40
N GLN A 8 9.18 -7.18 -10.18
CA GLN A 8 9.30 -6.10 -11.16
C GLN A 8 8.14 -6.17 -12.18
N ILE A 9 7.04 -5.47 -11.91
CA ILE A 9 6.01 -5.19 -12.91
C ILE A 9 6.36 -3.84 -13.53
N SER A 10 6.94 -3.86 -14.73
CA SER A 10 6.98 -2.69 -15.60
C SER A 10 5.93 -2.88 -16.70
N GLU A 11 4.73 -2.38 -16.47
CA GLU A 11 3.74 -2.16 -17.53
C GLU A 11 3.62 -0.67 -17.79
N LYS A 12 3.01 -0.26 -18.90
CA LYS A 12 2.90 1.15 -19.31
C LYS A 12 2.36 2.11 -18.22
N TYR A 13 1.65 1.59 -17.22
CA TYR A 13 0.99 2.34 -16.15
C TYR A 13 1.40 1.89 -14.74
N TYR A 14 2.35 0.95 -14.63
CA TYR A 14 2.81 0.37 -13.37
C TYR A 14 4.34 0.31 -13.33
N SER A 15 4.93 0.75 -12.23
CA SER A 15 6.38 0.60 -12.02
C SER A 15 6.69 0.03 -10.65
N TYR A 16 7.74 -0.81 -10.59
CA TYR A 16 8.35 -1.26 -9.35
C TYR A 16 9.78 -0.74 -9.24
N THR A 17 10.17 -0.27 -8.05
CA THR A 17 11.56 0.15 -7.74
C THR A 17 11.99 -0.40 -6.39
N GLY A 18 13.24 -0.87 -6.27
CA GLY A 18 13.80 -1.36 -5.01
C GLY A 18 14.26 -2.81 -5.09
N ALA A 19 14.60 -3.39 -3.93
CA ALA A 19 15.09 -4.75 -3.83
C ALA A 19 13.95 -5.76 -3.93
N ASP A 20 14.19 -6.93 -4.52
CA ASP A 20 13.23 -8.02 -4.51
C ASP A 20 13.17 -8.62 -3.10
N VAL A 21 11.99 -8.62 -2.48
CA VAL A 21 11.79 -9.03 -1.09
C VAL A 21 10.61 -9.98 -0.95
N GLU A 22 10.67 -10.83 0.07
CA GLU A 22 9.57 -11.67 0.51
C GLU A 22 9.07 -11.19 1.86
N ILE A 23 7.78 -10.88 1.95
CA ILE A 23 7.15 -10.34 3.15
C ILE A 23 6.28 -11.42 3.81
N TYR A 24 6.40 -11.56 5.13
CA TYR A 24 5.53 -12.36 5.96
C TYR A 24 4.24 -11.57 6.24
N ALA A 25 3.17 -11.94 5.55
CA ALA A 25 1.88 -11.30 5.66
C ALA A 25 0.74 -12.31 5.79
N ASP A 26 -0.43 -11.84 6.21
CA ASP A 26 -1.65 -12.62 6.19
C ASP A 26 -1.98 -13.10 4.76
N PRO A 27 -2.56 -14.30 4.56
CA PRO A 27 -2.95 -14.78 3.24
C PRO A 27 -3.88 -13.83 2.45
N LEU A 28 -4.59 -12.92 3.13
CA LEU A 28 -5.44 -11.91 2.51
C LEU A 28 -4.66 -10.69 1.97
N ILE A 29 -3.33 -10.66 2.06
CA ILE A 29 -2.51 -9.54 1.56
C ILE A 29 -2.75 -9.23 0.08
N GLY A 30 -3.10 -10.23 -0.75
CA GLY A 30 -3.50 -9.99 -2.14
C GLY A 30 -4.69 -9.03 -2.25
N LYS A 31 -5.67 -9.15 -1.35
CA LYS A 31 -6.80 -8.22 -1.28
C LYS A 31 -6.36 -6.82 -0.90
N VAL A 32 -5.35 -6.65 -0.04
CA VAL A 32 -4.84 -5.32 0.31
C VAL A 32 -4.39 -4.59 -0.95
N ILE A 33 -3.56 -5.24 -1.77
CA ILE A 33 -3.04 -4.65 -3.01
C ILE A 33 -4.16 -4.39 -4.02
N GLU A 34 -5.07 -5.35 -4.21
CA GLU A 34 -6.23 -5.18 -5.09
C GLU A 34 -7.08 -3.97 -4.69
N ASN A 35 -7.34 -3.77 -3.39
CA ASN A 35 -8.14 -2.65 -2.91
C ASN A 35 -7.42 -1.31 -3.02
N LEU A 36 -6.10 -1.26 -2.84
CA LEU A 36 -5.33 -0.04 -3.11
C LEU A 36 -5.42 0.36 -4.59
N ILE A 37 -5.28 -0.61 -5.50
CA ILE A 37 -5.44 -0.37 -6.94
C ILE A 37 -6.87 0.06 -7.29
N ASP A 38 -7.89 -0.63 -6.77
CA ASP A 38 -9.30 -0.27 -6.99
C ASP A 38 -9.61 1.14 -6.45
N ASN A 39 -9.06 1.51 -5.29
CA ASN A 39 -9.18 2.87 -4.75
C ASN A 39 -8.59 3.92 -5.69
N SER A 40 -7.39 3.69 -6.21
CA SER A 40 -6.74 4.59 -7.18
C SER A 40 -7.58 4.75 -8.46
N MET A 41 -8.12 3.64 -8.99
CA MET A 41 -8.97 3.66 -10.19
C MET A 41 -10.30 4.39 -9.97
N ARG A 42 -10.91 4.27 -8.79
CA ARG A 42 -12.21 4.89 -8.47
C ARG A 42 -12.09 6.34 -8.05
N HIS A 43 -11.11 6.66 -7.21
CA HIS A 43 -11.02 7.94 -6.52
C HIS A 43 -9.94 8.86 -7.07
N GLY A 44 -8.94 8.30 -7.74
CA GLY A 44 -7.80 9.03 -8.26
C GLY A 44 -8.15 10.09 -9.31
N LYS A 45 -9.23 9.89 -10.09
CA LYS A 45 -9.78 10.74 -11.18
C LYS A 45 -8.83 11.04 -12.35
N LYS A 46 -7.56 11.34 -12.05
CA LYS A 46 -6.45 11.64 -12.97
C LYS A 46 -5.30 10.65 -12.80
N THR A 47 -5.54 9.50 -12.17
CA THR A 47 -4.49 8.49 -12.00
C THR A 47 -4.14 7.92 -13.37
N HIS A 48 -2.89 8.14 -13.78
CA HIS A 48 -2.28 7.59 -14.98
C HIS A 48 -1.19 6.58 -14.63
N HIS A 49 -0.61 6.66 -13.44
CA HIS A 49 0.51 5.83 -13.03
C HIS A 49 0.35 5.38 -11.58
N ILE A 50 0.64 4.11 -11.34
CA ILE A 50 0.78 3.54 -10.00
C ILE A 50 2.21 3.04 -9.86
N SER A 51 2.84 3.34 -8.73
CA SER A 51 4.18 2.86 -8.43
C SER A 51 4.23 2.14 -7.09
N VAL A 52 5.07 1.11 -7.04
CA VAL A 52 5.37 0.38 -5.81
C VAL A 52 6.86 0.43 -5.59
N THR A 53 7.28 0.87 -4.40
CA THR A 53 8.69 0.99 -4.04
C THR A 53 8.97 0.23 -2.75
N THR A 54 10.06 -0.53 -2.71
CA THR A 54 10.61 -1.07 -1.46
C THR A 54 11.80 -0.25 -1.03
N ASN A 55 11.80 0.19 0.23
CA ASN A 55 12.89 0.96 0.81
C ASN A 55 13.28 0.35 2.16
N GLU A 56 14.52 -0.12 2.28
CA GLU A 56 15.06 -0.59 3.54
C GLU A 56 15.94 0.49 4.18
N VAL A 57 15.67 0.80 5.44
CA VAL A 57 16.54 1.65 6.25
C VAL A 57 16.80 0.97 7.59
N SER A 58 18.07 0.62 7.86
CA SER A 58 18.51 0.04 9.13
C SER A 58 17.72 -1.22 9.54
N GLY A 59 17.42 -2.12 8.60
CA GLY A 59 16.66 -3.36 8.86
C GLY A 59 15.14 -3.21 8.93
N HIS A 60 14.62 -1.98 8.79
CA HIS A 60 13.20 -1.69 8.65
C HIS A 60 12.84 -1.54 7.17
N LEU A 61 11.88 -2.34 6.70
CA LEU A 61 11.40 -2.28 5.34
C LEU A 61 10.11 -1.46 5.28
N THR A 62 10.07 -0.51 4.35
CA THR A 62 8.85 0.19 3.97
C THR A 62 8.45 -0.23 2.56
N LEU A 63 7.23 -0.73 2.42
CA LEU A 63 6.58 -0.91 1.12
C LEU A 63 5.72 0.32 0.84
N ILE A 64 6.05 1.04 -0.22
CA ILE A 64 5.41 2.30 -0.59
C ILE A 64 4.55 2.05 -1.81
N TYR A 65 3.26 2.36 -1.73
CA TYR A 65 2.34 2.41 -2.86
C TYR A 65 2.02 3.88 -3.16
N GLU A 66 2.21 4.30 -4.40
CA GLU A 66 1.91 5.67 -4.84
C GLU A 66 1.06 5.67 -6.11
N ASP A 67 0.19 6.68 -6.22
CA ASP A 67 -0.48 7.03 -7.47
C ASP A 67 -0.29 8.52 -7.78
N ASP A 68 -0.62 8.94 -9.00
CA ASP A 68 -0.59 10.35 -9.43
C ASP A 68 -2.00 10.98 -9.50
N GLY A 69 -2.92 10.47 -8.70
CA GLY A 69 -4.30 10.93 -8.64
C GLY A 69 -4.49 12.27 -7.92
N VAL A 70 -5.70 12.51 -7.42
CA VAL A 70 -6.00 13.73 -6.66
C VAL A 70 -5.51 13.70 -5.21
N GLY A 71 -5.13 12.54 -4.69
CA GLY A 71 -4.71 12.37 -3.30
C GLY A 71 -5.84 12.51 -2.27
N ILE A 72 -5.46 12.51 -1.00
CA ILE A 72 -6.38 12.60 0.15
C ILE A 72 -6.09 13.90 0.94
N PRO A 73 -7.11 14.70 1.29
CA PRO A 73 -6.92 15.89 2.12
C PRO A 73 -6.29 15.55 3.47
N ASP A 74 -5.40 16.42 3.96
CA ASP A 74 -4.61 16.18 5.18
C ASP A 74 -5.49 15.88 6.39
N GLU A 75 -6.63 16.57 6.55
CA GLU A 75 -7.56 16.37 7.66
C GLU A 75 -8.26 15.00 7.66
N GLN A 76 -8.17 14.24 6.56
CA GLN A 76 -8.84 12.95 6.42
C GLN A 76 -7.88 11.77 6.67
N LYS A 77 -6.56 11.97 6.54
CA LYS A 77 -5.56 10.90 6.44
C LYS A 77 -5.53 9.94 7.63
N GLU A 78 -5.81 10.42 8.83
CA GLU A 78 -5.92 9.55 10.01
C GLU A 78 -7.25 8.78 10.02
N CYS A 79 -8.34 9.47 9.67
CA CYS A 79 -9.70 8.94 9.77
C CYS A 79 -10.04 7.92 8.66
N ILE A 80 -9.37 7.97 7.51
CA ILE A 80 -9.68 7.07 6.38
C ILE A 80 -9.50 5.58 6.73
N PHE A 81 -8.67 5.28 7.73
CA PHE A 81 -8.45 3.92 8.23
C PHE A 81 -9.39 3.52 9.36
N HIS A 82 -10.35 4.37 9.76
CA HIS A 82 -11.33 4.04 10.80
C HIS A 82 -12.59 3.40 10.23
N GLU A 83 -13.22 2.53 11.02
CA GLU A 83 -14.46 1.86 10.64
C GLU A 83 -15.56 2.88 10.29
N GLY A 84 -16.25 2.63 9.18
CA GLY A 84 -17.37 3.46 8.74
C GLY A 84 -16.97 4.73 7.97
N TYR A 85 -15.68 4.99 7.78
CA TYR A 85 -15.20 6.00 6.84
C TYR A 85 -15.29 5.47 5.40
N GLY A 86 -15.92 6.20 4.48
CA GLY A 86 -15.99 5.81 3.06
C GLY A 86 -16.93 4.65 2.71
N LYS A 87 -18.14 4.60 3.31
CA LYS A 87 -19.18 3.53 3.26
C LYS A 87 -19.61 2.91 1.91
N HIS A 88 -18.94 3.14 0.77
CA HIS A 88 -19.44 2.76 -0.56
C HIS A 88 -18.47 2.05 -1.53
N SER A 89 -17.26 1.65 -1.13
CA SER A 89 -16.36 0.84 -1.98
C SER A 89 -15.93 -0.45 -1.26
N GLY A 90 -15.64 -1.52 -2.01
CA GLY A 90 -15.24 -2.83 -1.45
C GLY A 90 -14.07 -2.72 -0.46
N LEU A 91 -13.97 -3.67 0.49
CA LEU A 91 -12.99 -3.73 1.60
C LEU A 91 -12.26 -2.39 1.85
N GLY A 92 -12.98 -1.39 2.39
CA GLY A 92 -12.43 -0.03 2.55
C GLY A 92 -11.08 0.02 3.29
N LEU A 93 -10.44 1.20 3.32
CA LEU A 93 -9.10 1.38 3.89
C LEU A 93 -8.97 0.88 5.35
N PHE A 94 -10.04 0.93 6.14
CA PHE A 94 -10.12 0.26 7.45
C PHE A 94 -9.77 -1.23 7.38
N LEU A 95 -10.37 -1.97 6.46
CA LEU A 95 -10.15 -3.42 6.35
C LEU A 95 -8.74 -3.75 5.84
N ILE A 96 -8.14 -2.86 5.04
CA ILE A 96 -6.71 -2.95 4.71
C ILE A 96 -5.86 -2.87 5.98
N ALA A 97 -6.11 -1.88 6.85
CA ALA A 97 -5.38 -1.73 8.10
C ALA A 97 -5.55 -2.97 9.01
N GLU A 98 -6.75 -3.52 9.12
CA GLU A 98 -7.03 -4.74 9.90
C GLU A 98 -6.25 -5.95 9.37
N ILE A 99 -6.23 -6.17 8.04
CA ILE A 99 -5.50 -7.30 7.43
C ILE A 99 -4.00 -7.19 7.71
N LEU A 100 -3.42 -6.00 7.57
CA LEU A 100 -2.00 -5.76 7.84
C LEU A 100 -1.66 -5.99 9.32
N ALA A 101 -2.54 -5.53 10.22
CA ALA A 101 -2.36 -5.64 11.66
C ALA A 101 -2.30 -7.10 12.16
N ILE A 102 -2.97 -8.05 11.49
CA ILE A 102 -2.90 -9.50 11.83
C ILE A 102 -1.45 -9.99 11.92
N THR A 103 -0.60 -9.50 11.03
CA THR A 103 0.83 -9.87 10.98
C THR A 103 1.77 -8.86 11.62
N GLY A 104 1.24 -7.79 12.21
CA GLY A 104 1.99 -6.72 12.84
C GLY A 104 2.53 -5.67 11.88
N LEU A 105 1.96 -5.57 10.67
CA LEU A 105 2.28 -4.52 9.69
C LEU A 105 1.35 -3.34 9.94
N THR A 106 1.79 -2.13 9.59
CA THR A 106 0.95 -0.92 9.69
C THR A 106 0.94 -0.17 8.36
N ILE A 107 -0.05 0.71 8.16
CA ILE A 107 -0.18 1.53 6.96
C ILE A 107 -0.45 2.98 7.36
N ARG A 108 0.14 3.93 6.63
CA ARG A 108 -0.09 5.37 6.78
C ARG A 108 -0.22 6.03 5.41
N GLU A 109 -1.00 7.10 5.34
CA GLU A 109 -1.02 7.99 4.18
C GLU A 109 -0.06 9.16 4.41
N CYS A 110 0.94 9.28 3.54
CA CYS A 110 2.03 10.25 3.61
C CYS A 110 2.10 11.13 2.33
N GLY A 111 1.04 11.13 1.51
CA GLY A 111 1.00 11.80 0.21
C GLY A 111 0.76 13.30 0.33
N ILE A 112 0.75 14.01 -0.79
CA ILE A 112 0.42 15.44 -0.83
C ILE A 112 -0.89 15.60 -1.58
N PHE A 113 -1.89 16.21 -0.94
CA PHE A 113 -3.17 16.45 -1.58
C PHE A 113 -2.98 17.21 -2.91
N GLY A 114 -3.63 16.73 -3.97
CA GLY A 114 -3.50 17.22 -5.34
C GLY A 114 -2.31 16.65 -6.13
N ARG A 115 -1.48 15.78 -5.53
CA ARG A 115 -0.34 15.12 -6.18
C ARG A 115 -0.41 13.59 -6.15
N GLY A 116 -1.55 13.04 -5.75
CA GLY A 116 -1.77 11.62 -5.60
C GLY A 116 -1.69 11.15 -4.14
N VAL A 117 -1.84 9.84 -3.96
CA VAL A 117 -1.70 9.20 -2.65
C VAL A 117 -0.32 8.60 -2.49
N ARG A 118 0.14 8.50 -1.24
CA ARG A 118 1.32 7.72 -0.87
C ARG A 118 1.00 6.91 0.37
N PHE A 119 0.75 5.62 0.18
CA PHE A 119 0.56 4.69 1.28
C PHE A 119 1.88 4.01 1.65
N GLU A 120 2.33 4.22 2.87
CA GLU A 120 3.52 3.59 3.42
C GLU A 120 3.12 2.45 4.34
N ILE A 121 3.45 1.23 3.95
CA ILE A 121 3.27 0.02 4.75
C ILE A 121 4.59 -0.27 5.47
N ASP A 122 4.56 -0.18 6.80
CA ASP A 122 5.71 -0.48 7.65
C ASP A 122 5.78 -1.99 7.92
N ILE A 123 6.96 -2.56 7.66
CA ILE A 123 7.24 -3.98 7.80
C ILE A 123 8.41 -4.15 8.78
N PRO A 124 8.12 -4.54 10.03
CA PRO A 124 9.14 -4.68 11.06
C PRO A 124 10.23 -5.70 10.71
N GLN A 125 11.39 -5.56 11.32
CA GLN A 125 12.47 -6.54 11.21
C GLN A 125 11.97 -7.96 11.55
N GLY A 126 12.41 -8.95 10.78
CA GLY A 126 11.98 -10.35 10.94
C GLY A 126 10.63 -10.68 10.30
N LYS A 127 9.94 -9.69 9.72
CA LYS A 127 8.73 -9.89 8.90
C LYS A 127 9.01 -9.86 7.40
N TRP A 128 10.27 -9.78 6.99
CA TRP A 128 10.67 -9.80 5.60
C TRP A 128 12.07 -10.39 5.44
N ARG A 129 12.41 -10.73 4.20
CA ARG A 129 13.77 -11.09 3.77
C ARG A 129 14.00 -10.67 2.33
N GLU A 130 15.25 -10.50 1.92
CA GLU A 130 15.60 -10.40 0.50
C GLU A 130 15.28 -11.71 -0.23
N SER A 131 14.83 -11.59 -1.49
CA SER A 131 14.63 -12.72 -2.39
C SER A 131 15.98 -13.09 -2.99
N ASN A 132 16.51 -14.26 -2.64
CA ASN A 132 17.66 -14.88 -3.31
C ASN A 132 17.26 -15.51 -4.66
#